data_AF-A0AA94ENN5-F1
#
_entry.id   AF-A0AA94ENN5-F1
#
_cell.length_a   1.000
_cell.length_b   1.000
_cell.length_c   1.000
_cell.angle_alpha   90.00
_cell.angle_beta   90.00
_cell.angle_gamma   90.00
#
_symmetry.space_group_name_H-M   'P 1'
#
loop_
_entity.id
_entity.type
_entity.pdbx_description
1 polymer ?
#
loop_
_entity_poly.entity_id
_entity_poly.type
_entity_poly.pdbx_seq_one_letter_code
_entity_poly.pdbx_strand_id
1 'polypeptide(L)'
;MNVLAYEFSAAQRRVLDRYIRFLGALPMTFNAIPLVCERRRKEGHQLAVLARDSRLNNAPFNQRYLQEFWARTEASRLLGAGYIGDLEVFTRESLDIAGKTSRHEPVSQVDFRLFSLSRSASWKLFPAQNVAGLIHELALRFYVLSAEIRRLKHTVVEVHDESFGLKSVFVSAMDHRSCLCHTTPTVAQGLFGDPLTTPVWDLAYASTDPAIRAAEYKADVVALFSGFVSVSTQMGLFIEGLYQRLDGLCNQLLQAMNAVKLSELNFKLAAITENANECMAMLSHLEVWLRK
;
A
#
# COMPACT_ATOMS: atom_id res chain seq x y z
N MET A 1 -8.15 9.21 -21.50
CA MET A 1 -7.86 8.36 -20.32
C MET A 1 -8.64 8.95 -19.16
N ASN A 2 -9.72 8.29 -18.75
CA ASN A 2 -10.65 8.85 -17.77
C ASN A 2 -10.03 8.70 -16.38
N VAL A 3 -9.59 9.81 -15.76
CA VAL A 3 -8.86 9.87 -14.48
C VAL A 3 -9.73 9.42 -13.28
N LEU A 4 -10.97 9.00 -13.52
CA LEU A 4 -11.99 8.68 -12.51
C LEU A 4 -12.28 7.18 -12.34
N ALA A 5 -11.72 6.31 -13.17
CA ALA A 5 -11.89 4.86 -13.01
C ALA A 5 -10.58 4.22 -12.56
N TYR A 6 -10.13 4.55 -11.35
CA TYR A 6 -9.08 3.79 -10.65
C TYR A 6 -9.65 2.44 -10.15
N GLU A 7 -10.25 1.66 -11.03
CA GLU A 7 -10.88 0.40 -10.64
C GLU A 7 -9.81 -0.66 -10.42
N PHE A 8 -9.68 -1.09 -9.17
CA PHE A 8 -8.90 -2.26 -8.84
C PHE A 8 -9.75 -3.52 -9.07
N SER A 9 -9.28 -4.37 -9.98
CA SER A 9 -9.89 -5.63 -10.38
C SER A 9 -9.54 -6.79 -9.44
N ALA A 10 -10.39 -7.81 -9.47
CA ALA A 10 -10.11 -9.09 -8.81
C ALA A 10 -8.87 -9.80 -9.38
N ALA A 11 -8.52 -9.55 -10.66
CA ALA A 11 -7.32 -10.14 -11.26
C ALA A 11 -6.04 -9.55 -10.66
N GLN A 12 -5.98 -8.23 -10.47
CA GLN A 12 -4.88 -7.57 -9.77
C GLN A 12 -4.78 -8.07 -8.32
N ARG A 13 -5.93 -8.28 -7.66
CA ARG A 13 -5.94 -8.83 -6.30
C ARG A 13 -5.30 -10.21 -6.23
N ARG A 14 -5.69 -11.12 -7.14
CA ARG A 14 -5.09 -12.46 -7.22
C ARG A 14 -3.58 -12.42 -7.44
N VAL A 15 -3.08 -11.48 -8.25
CA VAL A 15 -1.64 -11.30 -8.45
C VAL A 15 -0.95 -10.90 -7.14
N LEU A 16 -1.52 -9.95 -6.39
CA LEU A 16 -0.99 -9.55 -5.08
C LEU A 16 -0.96 -10.74 -4.10
N ASP A 17 -2.05 -11.50 -3.99
CA ASP A 17 -2.12 -12.65 -3.08
C ASP A 17 -1.13 -13.76 -3.47
N ARG A 18 -0.98 -14.04 -4.77
CA ARG A 18 0.02 -14.99 -5.27
C ARG A 18 1.44 -14.53 -4.95
N TYR A 19 1.71 -13.22 -5.08
CA TYR A 19 3.01 -12.66 -4.73
C TYR A 19 3.31 -12.76 -3.23
N ILE A 20 2.32 -12.48 -2.37
CA ILE A 20 2.46 -12.68 -0.92
C ILE A 20 2.77 -14.15 -0.59
N ARG A 21 2.07 -15.11 -1.21
CA ARG A 21 2.33 -16.54 -1.03
C ARG A 21 3.73 -16.93 -1.51
N PHE A 22 4.16 -16.39 -2.66
CA PHE A 22 5.52 -16.59 -3.18
C PHE A 22 6.58 -16.15 -2.17
N LEU A 23 6.47 -14.94 -1.63
CA LEU A 23 7.41 -14.42 -0.65
C LEU A 23 7.51 -15.33 0.58
N GLY A 24 6.38 -15.88 1.04
CA GLY A 24 6.34 -16.83 2.16
C GLY A 24 6.92 -18.21 1.87
N ALA A 25 6.79 -18.69 0.63
CA ALA A 25 7.36 -19.98 0.21
C ALA A 25 8.87 -19.90 -0.08
N LEU A 26 9.37 -18.70 -0.40
CA LEU A 26 10.73 -18.50 -0.89
C LEU A 26 11.83 -19.03 0.05
N PRO A 27 11.79 -18.81 1.38
CA PRO A 27 12.82 -19.34 2.27
C PRO A 27 12.92 -20.87 2.21
N MET A 28 11.78 -21.56 2.15
CA MET A 28 11.75 -23.02 2.07
C MET A 28 12.33 -23.52 0.75
N THR A 29 11.97 -22.89 -0.38
CA THR A 29 12.52 -23.22 -1.69
C THR A 29 14.04 -23.07 -1.72
N PHE A 30 14.57 -21.97 -1.16
CA PHE A 30 16.02 -21.74 -1.13
C PHE A 30 16.75 -22.68 -0.17
N ASN A 31 16.14 -23.05 0.96
CA ASN A 31 16.70 -24.03 1.90
C ASN A 31 16.77 -25.45 1.32
N ALA A 32 15.98 -25.75 0.28
CA ALA A 32 16.03 -27.04 -0.42
C ALA A 32 17.17 -27.12 -1.46
N ILE A 33 17.73 -25.99 -1.91
CA ILE A 33 18.78 -25.97 -2.95
C ILE A 33 20.04 -26.77 -2.54
N PRO A 34 20.58 -26.62 -1.32
CA PRO A 34 21.73 -27.44 -0.90
C PRO A 34 21.45 -28.94 -0.93
N LEU A 35 20.21 -29.37 -0.65
CA LEU A 35 19.83 -30.78 -0.72
C LEU A 35 19.90 -31.33 -2.15
N VAL A 36 19.50 -30.52 -3.13
CA VAL A 36 19.63 -30.85 -4.56
C VAL A 36 21.09 -31.03 -4.95
N CYS A 37 21.96 -30.08 -4.61
CA CYS A 37 23.38 -30.16 -4.92
C CYS A 37 24.07 -31.35 -4.22
N GLU A 38 23.70 -31.60 -2.96
CA GLU A 38 24.23 -32.70 -2.16
C GLU A 38 23.79 -34.07 -2.70
N ARG A 39 22.58 -34.18 -3.23
CA ARG A 39 22.12 -35.41 -3.90
C ARG A 39 22.99 -35.72 -5.12
N ARG A 40 23.27 -34.72 -5.96
CA ARG A 40 24.17 -34.89 -7.11
C ARG A 40 25.57 -35.31 -6.67
N ARG A 41 26.08 -34.77 -5.56
CA ARG A 41 27.35 -35.20 -4.97
C ARG A 41 27.35 -36.68 -4.60
N LYS A 42 26.27 -37.16 -3.96
CA LYS A 42 26.11 -38.58 -3.60
C LYS A 42 26.00 -39.50 -4.82
N GLU A 43 25.55 -38.98 -5.95
CA GLU A 43 25.55 -39.66 -7.25
C GLU A 43 26.92 -39.63 -7.97
N GLY A 44 27.96 -39.08 -7.34
CA GLY A 44 29.32 -39.04 -7.90
C GLY A 44 29.66 -37.78 -8.71
N HIS A 45 28.79 -36.77 -8.71
CA HIS A 45 29.06 -35.50 -9.38
C HIS A 45 29.83 -34.51 -8.49
N GLN A 46 30.50 -33.54 -9.12
CA GLN A 46 31.19 -32.47 -8.39
C GLN A 46 30.18 -31.51 -7.76
N LEU A 47 30.31 -31.27 -6.44
CA LEU A 47 29.41 -30.41 -5.67
C LEU A 47 29.38 -28.99 -6.23
N ALA A 48 28.18 -28.50 -6.58
CA ALA A 48 27.93 -27.09 -6.81
C ALA A 48 27.46 -26.40 -5.52
N VAL A 49 27.85 -25.14 -5.34
CA VAL A 49 27.43 -24.32 -4.22
C VAL A 49 26.83 -23.02 -4.76
N LEU A 50 25.58 -22.76 -4.40
CA LEU A 50 24.94 -21.47 -4.64
C LEU A 50 25.30 -20.53 -3.48
N ALA A 51 25.96 -19.40 -3.80
CA ALA A 51 26.26 -18.39 -2.79
C ALA A 51 24.96 -17.78 -2.23
N ARG A 52 24.94 -17.51 -0.92
CA ARG A 52 23.81 -16.84 -0.28
C ARG A 52 23.71 -15.40 -0.81
N ASP A 53 22.52 -15.01 -1.26
CA ASP A 53 22.23 -13.64 -1.66
C ASP A 53 21.47 -12.92 -0.55
N SER A 54 21.97 -11.76 -0.11
CA SER A 54 21.37 -10.99 0.99
C SER A 54 19.99 -10.44 0.65
N ARG A 55 19.66 -10.25 -0.64
CA ARG A 55 18.35 -9.75 -1.08
C ARG A 55 17.21 -10.71 -0.75
N LEU A 56 17.49 -11.99 -0.52
CA LEU A 56 16.49 -12.97 -0.04
C LEU A 56 16.01 -12.68 1.38
N ASN A 57 16.83 -11.99 2.19
CA ASN A 57 16.48 -11.67 3.57
C ASN A 57 15.30 -10.72 3.66
N ASN A 58 14.97 -9.99 2.58
CA ASN A 58 13.87 -9.04 2.55
C ASN A 58 12.52 -9.72 2.29
N ALA A 59 12.50 -10.94 1.76
CA ALA A 59 11.25 -11.62 1.40
C ALA A 59 10.26 -11.76 2.57
N PRO A 60 10.67 -12.18 3.80
CA PRO A 60 9.76 -12.23 4.94
C PRO A 60 9.25 -10.85 5.38
N PHE A 61 10.07 -9.81 5.29
CA PHE A 61 9.66 -8.44 5.64
C PHE A 61 8.64 -7.90 4.63
N ASN A 62 8.89 -8.10 3.33
CA ASN A 62 7.98 -7.71 2.26
C ASN A 62 6.66 -8.47 2.33
N GLN A 63 6.70 -9.77 2.65
CA GLN A 63 5.50 -10.56 2.86
C GLN A 63 4.66 -9.95 3.98
N ARG A 64 5.29 -9.67 5.12
CA ARG A 64 4.63 -9.09 6.28
C ARG A 64 4.05 -7.71 5.97
N TYR A 65 4.81 -6.84 5.29
CA TYR A 65 4.33 -5.52 4.89
C TYR A 65 3.10 -5.58 4.01
N LEU A 66 3.08 -6.48 3.02
CA LEU A 66 1.92 -6.66 2.14
C LEU A 66 0.73 -7.29 2.87
N GLN A 67 0.95 -8.21 3.81
CA GLN A 67 -0.10 -8.80 4.64
C GLN A 67 -0.74 -7.76 5.58
N GLU A 68 0.07 -6.90 6.19
CA GLU A 68 -0.41 -5.83 7.08
C GLU A 68 -0.98 -4.63 6.30
N PHE A 69 -0.78 -4.57 4.98
CA PHE A 69 -1.14 -3.40 4.16
C PHE A 69 -2.63 -3.07 4.20
N TRP A 70 -3.49 -4.08 4.24
CA TRP A 70 -4.93 -3.90 4.43
C TRP A 70 -5.23 -3.21 5.78
N ALA A 71 -4.72 -3.75 6.89
CA ALA A 71 -4.99 -3.22 8.22
C ALA A 71 -4.49 -1.77 8.39
N ARG A 72 -3.35 -1.42 7.78
CA ARG A 72 -2.84 -0.04 7.77
C ARG A 72 -3.72 0.90 6.93
N THR A 73 -4.23 0.42 5.80
CA THR A 73 -5.19 1.14 4.98
C THR A 73 -6.50 1.35 5.74
N GLU A 74 -7.02 0.32 6.42
CA GLU A 74 -8.23 0.39 7.24
C GLU A 74 -8.07 1.39 8.39
N ALA A 75 -6.95 1.34 9.11
CA ALA A 75 -6.65 2.30 10.18
C ALA A 75 -6.63 3.75 9.65
N SER A 76 -6.01 3.98 8.49
CA SER A 76 -6.01 5.30 7.83
C SER A 76 -7.43 5.72 7.43
N ARG A 77 -8.26 4.79 6.93
CA ARG A 77 -9.66 5.04 6.57
C ARG A 77 -10.50 5.42 7.79
N LEU A 78 -10.37 4.69 8.90
CA LEU A 78 -11.08 5.00 10.14
C LEU A 78 -10.68 6.38 10.68
N LEU A 79 -9.39 6.70 10.64
CA LEU A 79 -8.87 8.00 11.02
C LEU A 79 -9.47 9.12 10.15
N GLY A 80 -9.44 8.94 8.82
CA GLY A 80 -9.99 9.90 7.87
C GLY A 80 -11.51 10.09 8.03
N ALA A 81 -12.26 9.02 8.29
CA ALA A 81 -13.69 9.10 8.56
C ALA A 81 -14.00 9.95 9.79
N GLY A 82 -13.21 9.83 10.86
CA GLY A 82 -13.34 10.68 12.04
C GLY A 82 -13.09 12.16 11.72
N TYR A 83 -11.99 12.46 11.04
CA TYR A 83 -11.62 13.85 10.69
C TYR A 83 -12.62 14.51 9.74
N ILE A 84 -13.23 13.75 8.84
CA ILE A 84 -14.26 14.28 7.95
C ILE A 84 -15.58 14.48 8.68
N GLY A 85 -15.95 13.58 9.61
CA GLY A 85 -17.07 13.83 10.51
C GLY A 85 -16.91 15.15 11.27
N ASP A 86 -15.72 15.42 11.79
CA ASP A 86 -15.43 16.70 12.46
C ASP A 86 -15.56 17.91 11.53
N LEU A 87 -15.05 17.81 10.30
CA LEU A 87 -15.17 18.85 9.28
C LEU A 87 -16.63 19.11 8.86
N GLU A 88 -17.42 18.06 8.67
CA GLU A 88 -18.83 18.17 8.30
C GLU A 88 -19.65 18.82 9.41
N VAL A 89 -19.40 18.44 10.67
CA VAL A 89 -20.03 19.07 11.84
C VAL A 89 -19.62 20.55 11.91
N PHE A 90 -18.33 20.86 11.80
CA PHE A 90 -17.84 22.24 11.81
C PHE A 90 -18.48 23.09 10.69
N THR A 91 -18.59 22.52 9.49
CA THR A 91 -19.21 23.19 8.32
C THR A 91 -20.70 23.46 8.56
N ARG A 92 -21.43 22.49 9.12
CA ARG A 92 -22.85 22.66 9.47
C ARG A 92 -23.05 23.71 10.55
N GLU A 93 -22.23 23.68 11.61
CA GLU A 93 -22.28 24.67 12.69
C GLU A 93 -21.98 26.07 12.16
N SER A 94 -21.05 26.23 11.21
CA SER A 94 -20.75 27.54 10.59
C SER A 94 -21.94 28.08 9.79
N LEU A 95 -22.67 27.22 9.08
CA LEU A 95 -23.90 27.58 8.38
C LEU A 95 -25.02 27.98 9.35
N ASP A 96 -25.19 27.22 10.43
CA ASP A 96 -26.21 27.48 11.45
C ASP A 96 -25.95 28.81 12.18
N ILE A 97 -24.69 29.11 12.50
CA ILE A 97 -24.30 30.40 13.09
C ILE A 97 -24.64 31.54 12.12
N ALA A 98 -24.21 31.43 10.86
CA ALA A 98 -24.49 32.45 9.84
C ALA A 98 -26.00 32.66 9.59
N GLY A 99 -26.82 31.62 9.76
CA GLY A 99 -28.28 31.70 9.67
C GLY A 99 -28.94 32.40 10.85
N LYS A 100 -28.32 32.37 12.04
CA LYS A 100 -28.81 33.03 13.27
C LYS A 100 -28.32 34.48 13.40
N THR A 101 -27.19 34.80 12.81
CA THR A 101 -26.56 36.13 12.87
C THR A 101 -26.69 36.86 11.53
N SER A 102 -25.64 36.85 10.71
CA SER A 102 -25.60 37.42 9.38
C SER A 102 -24.52 36.74 8.55
N ARG A 103 -24.79 36.55 7.25
CA ARG A 103 -23.79 36.08 6.27
C ARG A 103 -22.58 37.01 6.18
N HIS A 104 -22.72 38.28 6.53
CA HIS A 104 -21.65 39.27 6.50
C HIS A 104 -20.94 39.47 7.84
N GLU A 105 -21.31 38.70 8.87
CA GLU A 105 -20.63 38.76 10.15
C GLU A 105 -19.13 38.47 9.97
N PRO A 106 -18.25 39.34 10.51
CA PRO A 106 -16.82 39.11 10.48
C PRO A 106 -16.46 37.84 11.26
N VAL A 107 -15.65 36.95 10.67
CA VAL A 107 -15.23 35.69 11.31
C VAL A 107 -14.50 35.94 12.64
N SER A 108 -13.80 37.06 12.76
CA SER A 108 -13.09 37.46 14.00
C SER A 108 -14.02 37.86 15.15
N GLN A 109 -15.30 38.15 14.87
CA GLN A 109 -16.29 38.51 15.88
C GLN A 109 -17.16 37.32 16.31
N VAL A 110 -17.10 36.21 15.58
CA VAL A 110 -17.84 34.99 15.90
C VAL A 110 -17.23 34.33 17.13
N ASP A 111 -18.06 34.05 18.13
CA ASP A 111 -17.64 33.27 19.30
C ASP A 111 -17.31 31.83 18.87
N PHE A 112 -16.02 31.50 18.89
CA PHE A 112 -15.52 30.17 18.51
C PHE A 112 -16.04 29.05 19.43
N ARG A 113 -16.51 29.37 20.65
CA ARG A 113 -17.06 28.39 21.59
C ARG A 113 -18.42 27.82 21.16
N LEU A 114 -19.06 28.45 20.18
CA LEU A 114 -20.28 27.94 19.54
C LEU A 114 -20.03 26.66 18.76
N PHE A 115 -18.80 26.44 18.28
CA PHE A 115 -18.42 25.22 17.57
C PHE A 115 -18.14 24.09 18.55
N SER A 116 -18.67 22.89 18.30
CA SER A 116 -18.41 21.71 19.13
C SER A 116 -16.92 21.34 19.16
N LEU A 117 -16.20 21.59 18.06
CA LEU A 117 -14.76 21.35 17.95
C LEU A 117 -13.94 22.11 19.02
N SER A 118 -14.44 23.25 19.51
CA SER A 118 -13.79 24.00 20.60
C SER A 118 -13.69 23.22 21.91
N ARG A 119 -14.51 22.19 22.09
CA ARG A 119 -14.54 21.30 23.26
C ARG A 119 -13.82 19.97 23.01
N SER A 120 -13.11 19.84 21.90
CA SER A 120 -12.33 18.65 21.58
C SER A 120 -11.38 18.29 22.74
N ALA A 121 -11.36 17.02 23.14
CA ALA A 121 -10.42 16.51 24.15
C ALA A 121 -9.04 16.18 23.56
N SER A 122 -8.91 16.15 22.22
CA SER A 122 -7.73 15.67 21.51
C SER A 122 -7.19 16.71 20.53
N TRP A 123 -6.62 17.80 21.05
CA TRP A 123 -5.95 18.82 20.25
C TRP A 123 -4.60 18.32 19.73
N LYS A 124 -4.23 18.72 18.50
CA LYS A 124 -2.91 18.37 17.94
C LYS A 124 -1.78 19.23 18.49
N LEU A 125 -2.07 20.49 18.83
CA LEU A 125 -1.10 21.42 19.42
C LEU A 125 -1.63 22.06 20.70
N PHE A 126 -2.46 23.10 20.57
CA PHE A 126 -3.04 23.84 21.70
C PHE A 126 -4.52 24.14 21.42
N PRO A 127 -5.36 24.29 22.47
CA PRO A 127 -6.75 24.69 22.29
C PRO A 127 -6.88 26.01 21.51
N ALA A 128 -7.85 26.05 20.60
CA ALA A 128 -8.13 27.25 19.81
C ALA A 128 -8.60 28.41 20.69
N GLN A 129 -8.23 29.63 20.28
CA GLN A 129 -8.67 30.88 20.93
C GLN A 129 -9.65 31.68 20.06
N ASN A 130 -9.87 31.24 18.83
CA ASN A 130 -10.73 31.86 17.83
C ASN A 130 -11.10 30.85 16.73
N VAL A 131 -11.96 31.24 15.79
CA VAL A 131 -12.43 30.37 14.68
C VAL A 131 -11.27 29.94 13.77
N ALA A 132 -10.32 30.84 13.49
CA ALA A 132 -9.13 30.49 12.68
C ALA A 132 -8.31 29.36 13.32
N GLY A 133 -8.19 29.35 14.66
CA GLY A 133 -7.54 28.26 15.40
C GLY A 133 -8.28 26.92 15.29
N LEU A 134 -9.60 26.93 15.17
CA LEU A 134 -10.39 25.70 14.92
C LEU A 134 -10.15 25.15 13.51
N ILE A 135 -10.09 26.03 12.51
CA ILE A 135 -9.76 25.64 11.12
C ILE A 135 -8.33 25.09 11.05
N HIS A 136 -7.39 25.71 11.78
CA HIS A 136 -6.02 25.22 11.88
C HIS A 136 -5.95 23.83 12.51
N GLU A 137 -6.70 23.57 13.58
CA GLU A 137 -6.80 22.22 14.18
C GLU A 137 -7.33 21.18 13.18
N LEU A 138 -8.33 21.52 12.36
CA LEU A 138 -8.77 20.63 11.27
C LEU A 138 -7.64 20.38 10.27
N ALA A 139 -6.90 21.42 9.85
CA ALA A 139 -5.75 21.25 8.95
C ALA A 139 -4.70 20.30 9.54
N LEU A 140 -4.38 20.44 10.83
CA LEU A 140 -3.45 19.55 11.54
C LEU A 140 -3.92 18.10 11.59
N ARG A 141 -5.22 17.85 11.76
CA ARG A 141 -5.79 16.50 11.66
C ARG A 141 -5.56 15.90 10.28
N PHE A 142 -5.85 16.65 9.21
CA PHE A 142 -5.61 16.17 7.85
C PHE A 142 -4.12 16.03 7.51
N TYR A 143 -3.21 16.82 8.11
CA TYR A 143 -1.77 16.57 8.01
C TYR A 143 -1.36 15.22 8.62
N VAL A 144 -1.96 14.82 9.75
CA VAL A 144 -1.73 13.49 10.32
C VAL A 144 -2.20 12.40 9.36
N LEU A 145 -3.39 12.56 8.76
CA LEU A 145 -3.87 11.60 7.75
C LEU A 145 -2.94 11.53 6.54
N SER A 146 -2.51 12.68 6.02
CA SER A 146 -1.55 12.77 4.91
C SER A 146 -0.23 12.06 5.22
N ALA A 147 0.27 12.17 6.45
CA ALA A 147 1.45 11.45 6.90
C ALA A 147 1.25 9.92 6.90
N GLU A 148 0.08 9.42 7.31
CA GLU A 148 -0.21 7.98 7.24
C GLU A 148 -0.34 7.49 5.79
N ILE A 149 -1.00 8.24 4.91
CA ILE A 149 -1.08 7.90 3.48
C ILE A 149 0.32 7.89 2.84
N ARG A 150 1.18 8.85 3.22
CA ARG A 150 2.58 8.86 2.77
C ARG A 150 3.35 7.62 3.21
N ARG A 151 3.10 7.10 4.42
CA ARG A 151 3.70 5.83 4.86
C ARG A 151 3.23 4.65 4.01
N LEU A 152 1.93 4.58 3.68
CA LEU A 152 1.41 3.55 2.77
C LEU A 152 2.10 3.61 1.40
N LYS A 153 2.29 4.83 0.85
CA LYS A 153 3.03 5.03 -0.39
C LYS A 153 4.45 4.48 -0.31
N HIS A 154 5.20 4.84 0.73
CA HIS A 154 6.58 4.37 0.89
C HIS A 154 6.66 2.84 0.96
N THR A 155 5.74 2.19 1.68
CA THR A 155 5.68 0.72 1.73
C THR A 155 5.50 0.10 0.34
N VAL A 156 4.63 0.65 -0.51
CA VAL A 156 4.43 0.13 -1.87
C VAL A 156 5.69 0.32 -2.73
N VAL A 157 6.34 1.48 -2.63
CA VAL A 157 7.58 1.78 -3.38
C VAL A 157 8.73 0.87 -2.96
N GLU A 158 8.93 0.68 -1.65
CA GLU A 158 9.99 -0.18 -1.12
C GLU A 158 9.82 -1.64 -1.60
N VAL A 159 8.62 -2.20 -1.46
CA VAL A 159 8.36 -3.58 -1.91
C VAL A 159 8.47 -3.71 -3.44
N HIS A 160 8.05 -2.69 -4.19
CA HIS A 160 8.22 -2.64 -5.64
C HIS A 160 9.70 -2.70 -6.03
N ASP A 161 10.53 -1.84 -5.46
CA ASP A 161 11.95 -1.74 -5.82
C ASP A 161 12.72 -3.01 -5.45
N GLU A 162 12.43 -3.58 -4.29
CA GLU A 162 13.03 -4.84 -3.85
C GLU A 162 12.61 -6.05 -4.68
N SER A 163 11.42 -6.01 -5.30
CA SER A 163 10.93 -7.08 -6.15
C SER A 163 11.85 -7.34 -7.36
N PHE A 164 12.51 -6.31 -7.90
CA PHE A 164 13.45 -6.47 -9.02
C PHE A 164 14.69 -7.25 -8.60
N GLY A 165 15.26 -6.89 -7.45
CA GLY A 165 16.38 -7.61 -6.87
C GLY A 165 16.02 -9.06 -6.62
N LEU A 166 14.86 -9.31 -6.03
CA LEU A 166 14.39 -10.65 -5.72
C LEU A 166 14.14 -11.51 -6.97
N LYS A 167 13.58 -10.92 -8.03
CA LYS A 167 13.39 -11.59 -9.33
C LYS A 167 14.73 -12.06 -9.89
N SER A 168 15.74 -11.20 -9.89
CA SER A 168 17.08 -11.52 -10.39
C SER A 168 17.70 -12.69 -9.62
N VAL A 169 17.61 -12.66 -8.28
CA VAL A 169 18.12 -13.74 -7.43
C VAL A 169 17.39 -15.05 -7.69
N PHE A 170 16.06 -15.01 -7.74
CA PHE A 170 15.24 -16.20 -8.00
C PHE A 170 15.62 -16.84 -9.34
N VAL A 171 15.65 -16.07 -10.42
CA VAL A 171 15.97 -16.60 -11.76
C VAL A 171 17.38 -17.18 -11.80
N SER A 172 18.37 -16.45 -11.26
CA SER A 172 19.76 -16.91 -11.19
C SER A 172 19.91 -18.21 -10.39
N ALA A 173 19.22 -18.31 -9.25
CA ALA A 173 19.23 -19.51 -8.42
C ALA A 173 18.58 -20.70 -9.13
N MET A 174 17.43 -20.50 -9.78
CA MET A 174 16.72 -21.56 -10.51
C MET A 174 17.52 -22.07 -11.73
N ASP A 175 18.28 -21.20 -12.38
CA ASP A 175 19.15 -21.52 -13.53
C ASP A 175 20.53 -22.05 -13.12
N HIS A 176 20.86 -22.01 -11.83
CA HIS A 176 22.14 -22.50 -11.36
C HIS A 176 22.29 -23.99 -11.64
N ARG A 177 23.48 -24.41 -12.05
CA ARG A 177 23.81 -25.83 -12.25
C ARG A 177 23.75 -26.58 -10.91
N SER A 178 23.15 -27.78 -10.91
CA SER A 178 23.09 -28.62 -9.69
C SER A 178 24.42 -29.30 -9.35
N CYS A 179 25.39 -29.31 -10.29
CA CYS A 179 26.74 -29.83 -10.12
C CYS A 179 27.73 -29.01 -10.97
N LEU A 180 29.03 -29.05 -10.65
CA LEU A 180 30.04 -28.27 -11.40
C LEU A 180 30.42 -28.89 -12.75
N CYS A 181 30.22 -30.20 -12.91
CA CYS A 181 30.66 -30.94 -14.09
C CYS A 181 29.65 -30.93 -15.26
N HIS A 182 28.39 -30.54 -15.03
CA HIS A 182 27.36 -30.49 -16.08
C HIS A 182 26.55 -29.20 -15.99
N THR A 183 26.01 -28.76 -17.13
CA THR A 183 25.07 -27.62 -17.20
C THR A 183 23.66 -28.03 -16.78
N THR A 184 23.30 -29.30 -16.92
CA THR A 184 22.02 -29.87 -16.49
C THR A 184 22.22 -31.09 -15.57
N PRO A 185 21.27 -31.38 -14.66
CA PRO A 185 20.07 -30.60 -14.38
C PRO A 185 20.39 -29.28 -13.69
N THR A 186 19.57 -28.25 -13.91
CA THR A 186 19.62 -27.02 -13.10
C THR A 186 19.02 -27.27 -11.71
N VAL A 187 19.19 -26.32 -10.80
CA VAL A 187 18.56 -26.33 -9.47
C VAL A 187 17.06 -26.48 -9.58
N ALA A 188 16.40 -25.73 -10.48
CA ALA A 188 14.95 -25.87 -10.67
C ALA A 188 14.56 -27.30 -11.05
N GLN A 189 15.24 -27.91 -12.02
CA GLN A 189 14.98 -29.29 -12.42
C GLN A 189 15.23 -30.28 -11.29
N GLY A 190 16.28 -30.06 -10.49
CA GLY A 190 16.59 -30.88 -9.32
C GLY A 190 15.57 -30.75 -8.18
N LEU A 191 15.01 -29.55 -7.95
CA LEU A 191 13.96 -29.32 -6.95
C LEU A 191 12.70 -30.14 -7.27
N PHE A 192 12.32 -30.21 -8.56
CA PHE A 192 11.18 -31.00 -9.03
C PHE A 192 11.47 -32.50 -9.19
N GLY A 193 12.73 -32.92 -9.03
CA GLY A 193 13.13 -34.33 -9.09
C GLY A 193 12.79 -35.15 -7.84
N ASP A 194 12.40 -34.49 -6.74
CA ASP A 194 11.98 -35.15 -5.49
C ASP A 194 10.84 -34.36 -4.83
N PRO A 195 9.73 -35.03 -4.41
CA PRO A 195 8.64 -34.41 -3.67
C PRO A 195 9.09 -33.61 -2.44
N LEU A 196 10.13 -34.02 -1.72
CA LEU A 196 10.64 -33.35 -0.53
C LEU A 196 11.29 -31.99 -0.83
N THR A 197 11.77 -31.79 -2.06
CA THR A 197 12.39 -30.53 -2.51
C THR A 197 11.50 -29.74 -3.46
N THR A 198 10.35 -30.28 -3.83
CA THR A 198 9.44 -29.64 -4.79
C THR A 198 8.80 -28.41 -4.16
N PRO A 199 8.93 -27.22 -4.77
CA PRO A 199 8.30 -26.01 -4.25
C PRO A 199 6.77 -26.16 -4.23
N VAL A 200 6.13 -25.71 -3.15
CA VAL A 200 4.67 -25.59 -3.11
C VAL A 200 4.28 -24.41 -3.99
N TRP A 201 3.51 -24.67 -5.06
CA TRP A 201 3.10 -23.66 -6.03
C TRP A 201 1.70 -23.93 -6.59
N ASP A 202 0.90 -22.88 -6.78
CA ASP A 202 -0.49 -22.96 -7.22
C ASP A 202 -0.62 -23.00 -8.75
N LEU A 203 0.03 -23.99 -9.38
CA LEU A 203 0.03 -24.20 -10.82
C LEU A 203 -0.43 -25.61 -11.18
N ALA A 204 -1.35 -25.71 -12.14
CA ALA A 204 -1.71 -26.98 -12.76
C ALA A 204 -0.68 -27.32 -13.84
N TYR A 205 0.34 -28.08 -13.47
CA TYR A 205 1.40 -28.50 -14.39
C TYR A 205 0.85 -29.34 -15.54
N ALA A 206 1.35 -29.12 -16.76
CA ALA A 206 0.89 -29.87 -17.93
C ALA A 206 1.48 -31.29 -18.01
N SER A 207 2.54 -31.57 -17.26
CA SER A 207 3.25 -32.85 -17.26
C SER A 207 3.75 -33.22 -15.87
N THR A 208 3.98 -34.52 -15.66
CA THR A 208 4.69 -35.05 -14.48
C THR A 208 6.20 -34.99 -14.62
N ASP A 209 6.72 -34.72 -15.83
CA ASP A 209 8.16 -34.58 -16.10
C ASP A 209 8.77 -33.43 -15.26
N PRO A 210 9.76 -33.71 -14.39
CA PRO A 210 10.43 -32.68 -13.59
C PRO A 210 10.99 -31.51 -14.39
N ALA A 211 11.50 -31.75 -15.60
CA ALA A 211 12.07 -30.70 -16.44
C ALA A 211 10.99 -29.75 -16.97
N ILE A 212 9.84 -30.29 -17.38
CA ILE A 212 8.68 -29.50 -17.82
C ILE A 212 8.11 -28.71 -16.65
N ARG A 213 7.89 -29.37 -15.50
CA ARG A 213 7.36 -28.71 -14.29
C ARG A 213 8.26 -27.58 -13.80
N ALA A 214 9.57 -27.78 -13.80
CA ALA A 214 10.53 -26.76 -13.42
C ALA A 214 10.48 -25.54 -14.36
N ALA A 215 10.36 -25.79 -15.68
CA ALA A 215 10.23 -24.72 -16.67
C ALA A 215 8.93 -23.93 -16.49
N GLU A 216 7.80 -24.62 -16.31
CA GLU A 216 6.48 -24.02 -16.06
C GLU A 216 6.46 -23.21 -14.76
N TYR A 217 7.00 -23.76 -13.67
CA TYR A 217 7.13 -23.06 -12.39
C TYR A 217 7.94 -21.78 -12.53
N LYS A 218 9.13 -21.86 -13.13
CA LYS A 218 9.99 -20.68 -13.32
C LYS A 218 9.30 -19.64 -14.19
N ALA A 219 8.67 -20.04 -15.29
CA ALA A 219 7.99 -19.14 -16.21
C ALA A 219 6.81 -18.42 -15.52
N ASP A 220 6.00 -19.15 -14.76
CA ASP A 220 4.85 -18.57 -14.04
C ASP A 220 5.30 -17.65 -12.90
N VAL A 221 6.35 -17.98 -12.13
CA VAL A 221 6.91 -17.06 -11.13
C VAL A 221 7.47 -15.79 -11.79
N VAL A 222 8.15 -15.91 -12.94
CA VAL A 222 8.63 -14.73 -13.70
C VAL A 222 7.45 -13.86 -14.18
N ALA A 223 6.36 -14.48 -14.64
CA ALA A 223 5.13 -13.78 -15.01
C ALA A 223 4.48 -13.09 -13.80
N LEU A 224 4.49 -13.74 -12.63
CA LEU A 224 4.00 -13.19 -11.37
C LEU A 224 4.74 -11.90 -10.98
N PHE A 225 6.07 -11.85 -11.11
CA PHE A 225 6.83 -10.61 -10.88
C PHE A 225 6.38 -9.49 -11.83
N SER A 226 6.20 -9.78 -13.12
CA SER A 226 5.72 -8.79 -14.09
C SER A 226 4.32 -8.29 -13.75
N GLY A 227 3.43 -9.19 -13.32
CA GLY A 227 2.10 -8.84 -12.82
C GLY A 227 2.18 -7.97 -11.57
N PHE A 228 3.02 -8.34 -10.60
CA PHE A 228 3.20 -7.59 -9.36
C PHE A 228 3.74 -6.18 -9.61
N VAL A 229 4.70 -6.00 -10.53
CA VAL A 229 5.18 -4.67 -10.93
C VAL A 229 4.04 -3.81 -11.46
N SER A 230 3.18 -4.36 -12.32
CA SER A 230 2.01 -3.63 -12.84
C SER A 230 1.04 -3.23 -11.71
N VAL A 231 0.72 -4.16 -10.80
CA VAL A 231 -0.18 -3.90 -9.66
C VAL A 231 0.40 -2.84 -8.73
N SER A 232 1.67 -2.98 -8.33
CA SER A 232 2.33 -2.07 -7.39
C SER A 232 2.53 -0.67 -7.97
N THR A 233 2.81 -0.54 -9.27
CA THR A 233 2.83 0.77 -9.94
C THR A 233 1.46 1.44 -9.89
N GLN A 234 0.39 0.70 -10.19
CA GLN A 234 -0.97 1.26 -10.15
C GLN A 234 -1.40 1.64 -8.72
N MET A 235 -1.11 0.80 -7.73
CA MET A 235 -1.30 1.14 -6.32
C MET A 235 -0.51 2.40 -5.93
N GLY A 236 0.76 2.49 -6.32
CA GLY A 236 1.60 3.64 -6.04
C GLY A 236 1.05 4.94 -6.64
N LEU A 237 0.61 4.91 -7.91
CA LEU A 237 -0.03 6.05 -8.57
C LEU A 237 -1.35 6.44 -7.91
N PHE A 238 -2.16 5.46 -7.50
CA PHE A 238 -3.42 5.70 -6.81
C PHE A 238 -3.21 6.40 -5.47
N ILE A 239 -2.29 5.87 -4.66
CA ILE A 239 -1.97 6.42 -3.34
C ILE A 239 -1.32 7.80 -3.47
N GLU A 240 -0.50 8.02 -4.51
CA GLU A 240 0.04 9.35 -4.80
C GLU A 240 -1.07 10.34 -5.14
N GLY A 241 -2.03 9.95 -5.97
CA GLY A 241 -3.21 10.78 -6.27
C GLY A 241 -3.99 11.15 -5.01
N LEU A 242 -4.20 10.18 -4.10
CA LEU A 242 -4.83 10.43 -2.80
C LEU A 242 -3.99 11.39 -1.93
N TYR A 243 -2.69 11.17 -1.85
CA TYR A 243 -1.77 12.01 -1.08
C TYR A 243 -1.79 13.47 -1.55
N GLN A 244 -1.70 13.70 -2.87
CA GLN A 244 -1.73 15.04 -3.45
C GLN A 244 -3.06 15.76 -3.19
N ARG A 245 -4.19 15.03 -3.23
CA ARG A 245 -5.51 15.59 -2.90
C ARG A 245 -5.61 15.96 -1.42
N LEU A 246 -5.08 15.13 -0.52
CA LEU A 246 -5.02 15.44 0.91
C LEU A 246 -4.13 16.65 1.21
N ASP A 247 -2.99 16.79 0.53
CA ASP A 247 -2.14 17.98 0.66
C ASP A 247 -2.87 19.24 0.16
N GLY A 248 -3.55 19.14 -0.99
CA GLY A 248 -4.42 20.20 -1.51
C GLY A 248 -5.51 20.60 -0.51
N LEU A 249 -6.15 19.63 0.14
CA LEU A 249 -7.16 19.89 1.17
C LEU A 249 -6.56 20.59 2.40
N CYS A 250 -5.37 20.21 2.85
CA CYS A 250 -4.68 20.90 3.94
C CYS A 250 -4.42 22.37 3.58
N ASN A 251 -3.94 22.62 2.35
CA ASN A 251 -3.70 23.97 1.85
C ASN A 251 -5.00 24.78 1.76
N GLN A 252 -6.11 24.19 1.33
CA GLN A 252 -7.42 24.85 1.29
C GLN A 252 -7.92 25.22 2.70
N LEU A 253 -7.75 24.35 3.70
CA LEU A 253 -8.09 24.65 5.08
C LEU A 253 -7.25 25.82 5.62
N LEU A 254 -5.95 25.83 5.38
CA LEU A 254 -5.09 26.95 5.77
C LEU A 254 -5.50 28.27 5.09
N GLN A 255 -5.92 28.23 3.83
CA GLN A 255 -6.46 29.39 3.13
C GLN A 255 -7.83 29.84 3.67
N ALA A 256 -8.64 28.91 4.17
CA ALA A 256 -9.93 29.21 4.78
C ALA A 256 -9.80 29.97 6.11
N MET A 257 -8.67 29.83 6.82
CA MET A 257 -8.37 30.62 8.02
C MET A 257 -8.38 32.13 7.76
N ASN A 258 -8.08 32.55 6.54
CA ASN A 258 -8.04 33.96 6.15
C ASN A 258 -9.40 34.50 5.70
N ALA A 259 -10.48 33.73 5.81
CA ALA A 259 -11.81 34.19 5.46
C ALA A 259 -12.24 35.34 6.36
N VAL A 260 -12.69 36.45 5.76
CA VAL A 260 -13.05 37.66 6.51
C VAL A 260 -14.50 37.59 7.00
N LYS A 261 -15.39 36.99 6.20
CA LYS A 261 -16.83 36.93 6.45
C LYS A 261 -17.32 35.48 6.53
N LEU A 262 -18.36 35.24 7.32
CA LEU A 262 -18.99 33.91 7.41
C LEU A 262 -19.44 33.36 6.04
N SER A 263 -19.94 34.20 5.12
CA SER A 263 -20.30 33.75 3.77
C SER A 263 -19.11 33.20 2.98
N GLU A 264 -17.93 33.83 3.13
CA GLU A 264 -16.71 33.39 2.46
C GLU A 264 -16.21 32.08 3.07
N LEU A 265 -16.21 32.00 4.42
CA LEU A 265 -15.83 30.79 5.14
C LEU A 265 -16.73 29.61 4.73
N ASN A 266 -18.04 29.80 4.76
CA ASN A 266 -19.00 28.76 4.37
C ASN A 266 -18.82 28.28 2.93
N PHE A 267 -18.55 29.20 1.99
CA PHE A 267 -18.25 28.83 0.61
C PHE A 267 -16.98 27.95 0.51
N LYS A 268 -15.91 28.31 1.21
CA LYS A 268 -14.67 27.52 1.24
C LYS A 268 -14.89 26.16 1.91
N LEU A 269 -15.57 26.12 3.05
CA LEU A 269 -15.84 24.88 3.80
C LEU A 269 -16.68 23.87 3.00
N ALA A 270 -17.64 24.34 2.20
CA ALA A 270 -18.41 23.47 1.31
C ALA A 270 -17.50 22.77 0.28
N ALA A 271 -16.64 23.52 -0.41
CA ALA A 271 -15.69 22.96 -1.38
C ALA A 271 -14.66 22.02 -0.72
N ILE A 272 -14.17 22.37 0.47
CA ILE A 272 -13.24 21.52 1.23
C ILE A 272 -13.91 20.21 1.62
N THR A 273 -15.16 20.24 2.07
CA THR A 273 -15.93 19.04 2.46
C THR A 273 -16.15 18.11 1.28
N GLU A 274 -16.47 18.64 0.09
CA GLU A 274 -16.58 17.86 -1.15
C GLU A 274 -15.26 17.15 -1.48
N ASN A 275 -14.14 17.87 -1.49
CA ASN A 275 -12.81 17.30 -1.73
C ASN A 275 -12.42 16.24 -0.67
N ALA A 276 -12.81 16.45 0.59
CA ALA A 276 -12.55 15.50 1.67
C ALA A 276 -13.32 14.18 1.44
N ASN A 277 -14.58 14.29 1.02
CA ASN A 277 -15.42 13.15 0.67
C ASN A 277 -14.88 12.37 -0.53
N GLU A 278 -14.34 13.05 -1.55
CA GLU A 278 -13.63 12.38 -2.65
C GLU A 278 -12.41 11.59 -2.15
N CYS A 279 -11.59 12.18 -1.27
CA CYS A 279 -10.44 11.48 -0.67
C CYS A 279 -10.88 10.22 0.10
N MET A 280 -12.00 10.29 0.83
CA MET A 280 -12.55 9.13 1.53
C MET A 280 -13.11 8.06 0.60
N ALA A 281 -13.74 8.45 -0.50
CA ALA A 281 -14.19 7.51 -1.50
C ALA A 281 -13.00 6.74 -2.08
N MET A 282 -11.90 7.42 -2.41
CA MET A 282 -10.66 6.79 -2.86
C MET A 282 -10.08 5.84 -1.80
N LEU A 283 -9.93 6.30 -0.55
CA LEU A 283 -9.37 5.49 0.53
C LEU A 283 -10.24 4.26 0.85
N SER A 284 -11.56 4.42 0.82
CA SER A 284 -12.52 3.32 1.02
C SER A 284 -12.47 2.32 -0.14
N HIS A 285 -12.33 2.79 -1.37
CA HIS A 285 -12.17 1.92 -2.54
C HIS A 285 -10.92 1.04 -2.43
N LEU A 286 -9.78 1.63 -2.04
CA LEU A 286 -8.54 0.87 -1.81
C LEU A 286 -8.70 -0.16 -0.67
N GLU A 287 -9.29 0.25 0.46
CA GLU A 287 -9.56 -0.65 1.58
C GLU A 287 -10.43 -1.84 1.16
N VAL A 288 -11.55 -1.59 0.48
CA VAL A 288 -12.48 -2.63 0.05
C VAL A 288 -11.82 -3.62 -0.91
N TRP A 289 -10.95 -3.15 -1.80
CA TRP A 289 -10.17 -4.02 -2.68
C TRP A 289 -9.14 -4.85 -1.90
N LEU A 290 -8.49 -4.26 -0.88
CA LEU A 290 -7.51 -4.94 -0.01
C LEU A 290 -8.13 -5.89 1.02
N ARG A 291 -9.44 -5.78 1.29
CA ARG A 291 -10.14 -6.68 2.21
C ARG A 291 -10.53 -8.02 1.56
N LYS A 292 -10.89 -7.97 0.27
CA LYS A 292 -11.35 -9.11 -0.53
C LYS A 292 -10.19 -9.94 -1.04
#